data_AF-A0A6J2B8W6-F1
#
_entry.id   AF-A0A6J2B8W6-F1
#
_cell.length_a   1.000
_cell.length_b   1.000
_cell.length_c   1.000
_cell.angle_alpha   90.00
_cell.angle_beta   90.00
_cell.angle_gamma   90.00
#
_symmetry.space_group_name_H-M   'P 1'
#
loop_
_entity.id
_entity.type
_entity.pdbx_description
1 polymer ?
#
loop_
_entity_poly.entity_id
_entity_poly.type
_entity_poly.pdbx_seq_one_letter_code
_entity_poly.pdbx_strand_id
1 'polypeptide(L)'
;MDSFQHLETSLCVMSLCEDMLLCNYRKCRLKLSGYAWVTACSHIFCDQHGSGEFSRSPAICPACNSTLSGKLDIVRTELSPSEEYKAMVLAGLRPEIVLDISSRALAFWTYQVHQERLYQEYNFSKAEGHLKQMEKIYTQQIQSKDVELTSMKGEVTSMKKVLEEYKKKFSDISEKLMERNRQYQKLQGLYDSLRLRNITIANQESTLEPSMIAQSGVFGFPLGNNSKFPLDSTPVRNRGGGDGDLHFRPFFVGSPRAPEPSNSFFSFASPSHELEQQQISSRAFKVKRI
;
A
#
# COMPACT_ATOMS: atom_id res chain seq x y z
N MET A 1 -30.75 -4.75 -28.13
CA MET A 1 -31.62 -4.87 -26.94
C MET A 1 -30.86 -4.46 -25.67
N ASP A 2 -29.54 -4.63 -25.63
CA ASP A 2 -28.70 -4.27 -24.47
C ASP A 2 -28.65 -2.76 -24.12
N SER A 3 -28.81 -1.87 -25.11
CA SER A 3 -28.77 -0.41 -24.87
C SER A 3 -30.00 0.11 -24.11
N PHE A 4 -31.16 -0.53 -24.31
CA PHE A 4 -32.39 -0.18 -23.61
C PHE A 4 -32.40 -0.75 -22.20
N GLN A 5 -31.88 -1.97 -22.01
CA GLN A 5 -31.72 -2.54 -20.68
C GLN A 5 -30.69 -1.77 -19.84
N HIS A 6 -29.59 -1.27 -20.41
CA HIS A 6 -28.66 -0.41 -19.66
C HIS A 6 -29.29 0.93 -19.23
N LEU A 7 -30.18 1.49 -20.05
CA LEU A 7 -30.91 2.72 -19.73
C LEU A 7 -32.00 2.48 -18.68
N GLU A 8 -32.77 1.40 -18.80
CA GLU A 8 -33.78 0.97 -17.82
C GLU A 8 -33.14 0.56 -16.48
N THR A 9 -31.98 -0.10 -16.49
CA THR A 9 -31.25 -0.45 -15.27
C THR A 9 -30.63 0.81 -14.64
N SER A 10 -30.16 1.76 -15.44
CA SER A 10 -29.72 3.08 -14.95
C SER A 10 -30.89 3.86 -14.34
N LEU A 11 -32.05 3.89 -14.98
CA LEU A 11 -33.27 4.55 -14.48
C LEU A 11 -33.84 3.86 -13.23
N CYS A 12 -33.77 2.53 -13.15
CA CYS A 12 -34.23 1.74 -12.00
C CYS A 12 -33.30 1.89 -10.77
N VAL A 13 -31.98 2.04 -10.99
CA VAL A 13 -31.03 2.37 -9.91
C VAL A 13 -31.13 3.83 -9.47
N MET A 14 -31.48 4.77 -10.38
CA MET A 14 -31.79 6.16 -10.01
C MET A 14 -33.04 6.27 -9.13
N SER A 15 -34.06 5.45 -9.40
CA SER A 15 -35.34 5.47 -8.67
C SER A 15 -35.24 5.02 -7.20
N LEU A 16 -34.24 4.22 -6.81
CA LEU A 16 -34.13 3.72 -5.41
C LEU A 16 -33.42 4.70 -4.45
N CYS A 17 -32.78 5.76 -4.97
CA CYS A 17 -32.16 6.83 -4.17
C CYS A 17 -32.92 8.17 -4.24
N GLU A 18 -33.99 8.27 -5.02
CA GLU A 18 -34.62 9.54 -5.40
C GLU A 18 -35.54 10.17 -4.33
N ASP A 19 -35.99 9.44 -3.32
CA ASP A 19 -37.05 9.91 -2.41
C ASP A 19 -36.57 10.43 -1.06
N MET A 20 -35.27 10.68 -0.87
CA MET A 20 -34.72 11.02 0.44
C MET A 20 -33.94 12.32 0.45
N LEU A 21 -34.42 13.29 1.24
CA LEU A 21 -33.65 14.49 1.56
C LEU A 21 -32.50 14.14 2.51
N LEU A 22 -31.30 14.63 2.19
CA LEU A 22 -30.12 14.48 3.02
C LEU A 22 -29.72 15.83 3.61
N CYS A 23 -29.17 15.81 4.82
CA CYS A 23 -28.59 17.01 5.41
C CYS A 23 -27.47 17.59 4.53
N ASN A 24 -27.55 18.88 4.16
CA ASN A 24 -26.51 19.55 3.35
C ASN A 24 -25.30 20.03 4.16
N TYR A 25 -25.21 19.72 5.46
CA TYR A 25 -24.00 20.03 6.23
C TYR A 25 -22.85 19.15 5.71
N ARG A 26 -21.69 19.74 5.37
CA ARG A 26 -20.62 19.06 4.58
C ARG A 26 -20.17 17.69 5.09
N LYS A 27 -20.22 17.48 6.41
CA LYS A 27 -19.83 16.23 7.09
C LYS A 27 -21.02 15.37 7.52
N CYS A 28 -22.23 15.85 7.31
CA CYS A 28 -23.47 15.15 7.63
C CYS A 28 -24.09 14.63 6.33
N ARG A 29 -24.56 13.39 6.34
CA ARG A 29 -25.29 12.78 5.23
C ARG A 29 -26.52 12.05 5.75
N LEU A 30 -27.03 12.52 6.90
CA LEU A 30 -28.14 11.91 7.57
C LEU A 30 -29.39 12.08 6.71
N LYS A 31 -30.10 10.97 6.50
CA LYS A 31 -31.44 10.96 5.90
C LYS A 31 -32.39 11.73 6.80
N LEU A 32 -33.07 12.70 6.22
CA LEU A 32 -33.95 13.58 6.96
C LEU A 32 -35.35 12.95 7.05
N SER A 33 -35.88 12.91 8.27
CA SER A 33 -37.21 12.40 8.58
C SER A 33 -37.79 13.19 9.75
N GLY A 34 -39.11 13.41 9.78
CA GLY A 34 -39.74 14.23 10.80
C GLY A 34 -39.45 15.71 10.58
N TYR A 35 -38.65 16.34 11.44
CA TYR A 35 -38.34 17.78 11.34
C TYR A 35 -37.00 18.06 10.67
N ALA A 36 -36.98 19.10 9.84
CA ALA A 36 -35.79 19.61 9.19
C ALA A 36 -35.80 21.14 9.12
N TRP A 37 -34.61 21.72 8.97
CA TRP A 37 -34.42 23.16 8.83
C TRP A 37 -34.12 23.49 7.39
N VAL A 38 -35.00 24.27 6.75
CA VAL A 38 -34.88 24.70 5.36
C VAL A 38 -34.52 26.18 5.32
N THR A 39 -33.62 26.55 4.41
CA THR A 39 -33.20 27.94 4.20
C THR A 39 -33.71 28.51 2.88
N ALA A 40 -33.80 29.84 2.77
CA ALA A 40 -34.18 30.53 1.53
C ALA A 40 -33.19 30.30 0.37
N CYS A 41 -31.95 29.91 0.65
CA CYS A 41 -30.97 29.50 -0.36
C CYS A 41 -31.11 28.02 -0.77
N SER A 42 -32.27 27.40 -0.50
CA SER A 42 -32.58 26.01 -0.85
C SER A 42 -31.63 24.99 -0.25
N HIS A 43 -31.15 25.18 0.99
CA HIS A 43 -30.43 24.14 1.73
C HIS A 43 -31.28 23.61 2.88
N ILE A 44 -31.12 22.34 3.19
CA ILE A 44 -31.84 21.63 4.23
C ILE A 44 -30.90 20.92 5.20
N PHE A 45 -31.22 20.98 6.48
CA PHE A 45 -30.38 20.48 7.57
C PHE A 45 -31.19 19.66 8.56
N CYS A 46 -30.55 18.67 9.19
CA CYS A 46 -31.16 17.94 10.30
C CYS A 46 -31.32 18.83 11.54
N ASP A 47 -32.17 18.42 12.47
CA ASP A 47 -32.49 19.22 13.66
C ASP A 47 -31.24 19.58 14.49
N GLN A 48 -30.26 18.66 14.58
CA GLN A 48 -29.00 18.88 15.28
C GLN A 48 -28.17 20.04 14.68
N HIS A 49 -27.99 20.06 13.35
CA HIS A 49 -27.20 21.11 12.70
C HIS A 49 -27.99 22.42 12.58
N GLY A 50 -29.29 22.34 12.30
CA GLY A 50 -30.14 23.52 12.19
C GLY A 50 -30.22 24.29 13.51
N SER A 51 -30.54 23.60 14.62
CA SER A 51 -30.60 24.25 15.94
C SER A 51 -29.24 24.79 16.40
N GLY A 52 -28.13 24.11 16.08
CA GLY A 52 -26.79 24.55 16.46
C GLY A 52 -26.30 25.79 15.70
N GLU A 53 -26.48 25.81 14.37
CA GLU A 53 -25.91 26.85 13.51
C GLU A 53 -26.83 28.08 13.39
N PHE A 54 -28.15 27.89 13.36
CA PHE A 54 -29.10 28.98 13.16
C PHE A 54 -29.51 29.71 14.44
N SER A 55 -29.06 29.25 15.61
CA SER A 55 -29.21 29.98 16.87
C SER A 55 -28.27 31.18 16.98
N ARG A 56 -27.27 31.30 16.10
CA ARG A 56 -26.27 32.37 16.11
C ARG A 56 -26.72 33.54 15.25
N SER A 57 -26.37 34.76 15.66
CA SER A 57 -26.60 35.97 14.87
C SER A 57 -25.26 36.61 14.44
N PRO A 58 -25.08 36.96 13.15
CA PRO A 58 -25.98 36.67 12.03
C PRO A 58 -26.03 35.17 11.70
N ALA A 59 -27.20 34.68 11.29
CA ALA A 59 -27.32 33.31 10.82
C ALA A 59 -26.71 33.22 9.41
N ILE A 60 -25.83 32.24 9.20
CA ILE A 60 -25.14 32.00 7.92
C ILE A 60 -25.40 30.56 7.52
N CYS A 61 -25.75 30.33 6.25
CA CYS A 61 -25.96 29.00 5.73
C CYS A 61 -24.64 28.18 5.76
N PRO A 62 -24.58 27.03 6.46
CA PRO A 62 -23.36 26.21 6.53
C PRO A 62 -22.93 25.57 5.20
N ALA A 63 -23.84 25.52 4.20
CA ALA A 63 -23.57 24.91 2.91
C ALA A 63 -22.94 25.91 1.92
N CYS A 64 -23.57 27.09 1.74
CA CYS A 64 -23.18 28.09 0.74
C CYS A 64 -22.70 29.43 1.30
N ASN A 65 -22.59 29.57 2.62
CA ASN A 65 -22.16 30.80 3.32
C ASN A 65 -23.03 32.05 3.04
N SER A 66 -24.25 31.87 2.54
CA SER A 66 -25.19 32.99 2.38
C SER A 66 -25.69 33.48 3.73
N THR A 67 -25.73 34.80 3.92
CA THR A 67 -26.31 35.43 5.11
C THR A 67 -27.83 35.32 5.09
N LEU A 68 -28.41 34.85 6.20
CA LEU A 68 -29.85 34.64 6.37
C LEU A 68 -30.35 35.65 7.40
N SER A 69 -31.03 36.70 6.94
CA SER A 69 -31.46 37.84 7.78
C SER A 69 -32.95 38.16 7.67
N GLY A 70 -33.62 37.62 6.66
CA GLY A 70 -35.07 37.69 6.49
C GLY A 70 -35.82 36.83 7.49
N LYS A 71 -37.04 37.25 7.85
CA LYS A 71 -37.91 36.53 8.80
C LYS A 71 -38.30 35.11 8.37
N LEU A 72 -38.27 34.85 7.07
CA LEU A 72 -38.59 33.57 6.45
C LEU A 72 -37.37 32.90 5.79
N ASP A 73 -36.16 33.41 6.05
CA ASP A 73 -34.94 32.85 5.46
C ASP A 73 -34.57 31.50 6.04
N ILE A 74 -35.11 31.17 7.22
CA ILE A 74 -34.89 29.91 7.94
C ILE A 74 -36.23 29.46 8.48
N VAL A 75 -36.64 28.24 8.13
CA VAL A 75 -37.88 27.64 8.59
C VAL A 75 -37.61 26.21 9.07
N ARG A 76 -38.09 25.88 10.28
CA ARG A 76 -38.16 24.50 10.73
C ARG A 76 -39.48 23.91 10.26
N THR A 77 -39.42 22.92 9.36
CA THR A 77 -40.58 22.29 8.73
C THR A 77 -40.68 20.82 9.13
N GLU A 78 -41.90 20.31 9.19
CA GLU A 78 -42.17 18.88 9.23
C GLU A 78 -42.19 18.35 7.78
N LEU A 79 -41.43 17.28 7.53
CA LEU A 79 -41.28 16.65 6.21
C LEU A 79 -42.44 15.70 5.88
N SER A 80 -43.17 15.26 6.90
CA SER A 80 -44.31 14.34 6.79
C SER A 80 -45.50 14.88 7.60
N PRO A 81 -46.09 16.02 7.20
CA PRO A 81 -47.25 16.57 7.89
C PRO A 81 -48.49 15.68 7.72
N SER A 82 -49.47 15.81 8.63
CA SER A 82 -50.73 15.04 8.58
C SER A 82 -51.60 15.45 7.38
N GLU A 83 -52.50 14.55 6.96
CA GLU A 83 -53.43 14.83 5.85
C GLU A 83 -54.37 16.01 6.16
N GLU A 84 -54.78 16.15 7.43
CA GLU A 84 -55.59 17.28 7.89
C GLU A 84 -54.82 18.60 7.74
N TYR A 85 -53.54 18.63 8.09
CA TYR A 85 -52.72 19.84 7.92
C TYR A 85 -52.57 20.21 6.44
N LYS A 86 -52.30 19.23 5.56
CA LYS A 86 -52.20 19.45 4.12
C LYS A 86 -53.50 20.05 3.55
N ALA A 87 -54.66 19.51 3.94
CA ALA A 87 -55.95 20.03 3.50
C ALA A 87 -56.20 21.46 4.02
N MET A 88 -55.89 21.72 5.29
CA MET A 88 -56.11 23.02 5.92
C MET A 88 -55.23 24.14 5.34
N VAL A 89 -53.97 23.87 5.01
CA VAL A 89 -53.07 24.87 4.41
C VAL A 89 -53.49 25.24 2.99
N LEU A 90 -54.12 24.31 2.26
CA LEU A 90 -54.59 24.54 0.90
C LEU A 90 -56.00 25.17 0.84
N ALA A 91 -56.79 25.05 1.91
CA ALA A 91 -58.17 25.54 1.95
C ALA A 91 -58.23 27.07 1.75
N GLY A 92 -59.08 27.50 0.80
CA GLY A 92 -59.29 28.92 0.47
C GLY A 92 -58.27 29.52 -0.50
N LEU A 93 -57.23 28.76 -0.90
CA LEU A 93 -56.31 29.19 -1.95
C LEU A 93 -56.91 29.00 -3.34
N ARG A 94 -56.61 29.93 -4.26
CA ARG A 94 -56.98 29.77 -5.66
C ARG A 94 -56.09 28.70 -6.34
N PRO A 95 -56.59 28.01 -7.39
CA PRO A 95 -55.80 27.00 -8.11
C PRO A 95 -54.44 27.51 -8.60
N GLU A 96 -54.34 28.77 -9.04
CA GLU A 96 -53.08 29.34 -9.53
C GLU A 96 -52.01 29.41 -8.41
N ILE A 97 -52.42 29.71 -7.18
CA ILE A 97 -51.52 29.77 -6.02
C ILE A 97 -51.07 28.37 -5.63
N VAL A 98 -51.99 27.39 -5.65
CA VAL A 98 -51.66 25.99 -5.36
C VAL A 98 -50.62 25.46 -6.36
N LEU A 99 -50.81 25.74 -7.65
CA LEU A 99 -49.85 25.35 -8.69
C LEU A 99 -48.48 26.04 -8.54
N ASP A 100 -48.45 27.32 -8.15
CA ASP A 100 -47.19 28.03 -7.85
C ASP A 100 -46.45 27.38 -6.66
N ILE A 101 -47.17 27.08 -5.57
CA ILE A 101 -46.60 26.40 -4.40
C ILE A 101 -46.03 25.02 -4.81
N SER A 102 -46.80 24.22 -5.56
CA SER A 102 -46.35 22.93 -6.06
C SER A 102 -45.12 23.06 -6.94
N SER A 103 -45.08 24.04 -7.85
CA SER A 103 -43.94 24.30 -8.72
C SER A 103 -42.67 24.63 -7.92
N ARG A 104 -42.78 25.46 -6.87
CA ARG A 104 -41.65 25.80 -6.00
C ARG A 104 -41.16 24.60 -5.19
N ALA A 105 -42.08 23.78 -4.67
CA ALA A 105 -41.74 22.57 -3.95
C ALA A 105 -41.00 21.56 -4.84
N LEU A 106 -41.46 21.38 -6.08
CA LEU A 106 -40.79 20.53 -7.07
C LEU A 106 -39.40 21.07 -7.41
N ALA A 107 -39.26 22.38 -7.67
CA ALA A 107 -37.97 22.99 -7.95
C ALA A 107 -36.97 22.77 -6.81
N PHE A 108 -37.42 22.89 -5.55
CA PHE A 108 -36.61 22.58 -4.38
C PHE A 108 -36.14 21.13 -4.39
N TRP A 109 -37.05 20.17 -4.57
CA TRP A 109 -36.71 18.74 -4.62
C TRP A 109 -35.75 18.41 -5.77
N THR A 110 -36.00 18.91 -6.97
CA THR A 110 -35.12 18.74 -8.13
C THR A 110 -33.72 19.28 -7.83
N TYR A 111 -33.63 20.45 -7.17
CA TYR A 111 -32.34 20.98 -6.75
C TYR A 111 -31.63 20.05 -5.75
N GLN A 112 -32.32 19.51 -4.75
CA GLN A 112 -31.71 18.60 -3.78
C GLN A 112 -31.18 17.32 -4.44
N VAL A 113 -31.99 16.69 -5.29
CA VAL A 113 -31.62 15.47 -6.03
C VAL A 113 -30.43 15.75 -6.96
N HIS A 114 -30.45 16.88 -7.66
CA HIS A 114 -29.36 17.25 -8.55
C HIS A 114 -28.05 17.52 -7.80
N GLN A 115 -28.09 18.26 -6.70
CA GLN A 115 -26.91 18.50 -5.86
C GLN A 115 -26.34 17.19 -5.30
N GLU A 116 -27.21 16.28 -4.87
CA GLU A 116 -26.81 14.96 -4.39
C GLU A 116 -26.11 14.15 -5.49
N ARG A 117 -26.68 14.15 -6.68
CA ARG A 117 -26.09 13.49 -7.85
C ARG A 117 -24.69 14.02 -8.17
N LEU A 118 -24.53 15.34 -8.25
CA LEU A 118 -23.22 15.96 -8.52
C LEU A 118 -22.17 15.57 -7.47
N TYR A 119 -22.58 15.52 -6.20
CA TYR A 119 -21.70 15.09 -5.11
C TYR A 119 -21.29 13.61 -5.25
N GLN A 120 -22.23 12.73 -5.59
CA GLN A 120 -21.94 11.31 -5.83
C GLN A 120 -21.01 11.13 -7.04
N GLU A 121 -21.25 11.86 -8.14
CA GLU A 121 -20.40 11.85 -9.33
C GLU A 121 -18.96 12.30 -9.01
N TYR A 122 -18.80 13.36 -8.22
CA TYR A 122 -17.48 13.81 -7.76
C TYR A 122 -16.77 12.75 -6.92
N ASN A 123 -17.47 12.14 -5.95
CA ASN A 123 -16.90 11.09 -5.11
C ASN A 123 -16.49 9.87 -5.93
N PHE A 124 -17.33 9.47 -6.89
CA PHE A 124 -17.05 8.38 -7.81
C PHE A 124 -15.79 8.68 -8.63
N SER A 125 -15.71 9.86 -9.26
CA SER A 125 -14.53 10.27 -10.04
C SER A 125 -13.25 10.28 -9.22
N LYS A 126 -13.32 10.74 -7.96
CA LYS A 126 -12.18 10.72 -7.04
C LYS A 126 -11.75 9.28 -6.71
N ALA A 127 -12.70 8.40 -6.38
CA ALA A 127 -12.43 7.00 -6.08
C ALA A 127 -11.84 6.27 -7.30
N GLU A 128 -12.38 6.52 -8.49
CA GLU A 128 -11.87 5.99 -9.76
C GLU A 128 -10.43 6.44 -10.03
N GLY A 129 -10.12 7.73 -9.77
CA GLY A 129 -8.76 8.26 -9.87
C GLY A 129 -7.78 7.55 -8.95
N HIS A 130 -8.15 7.31 -7.69
CA HIS A 130 -7.34 6.54 -6.75
C HIS A 130 -7.13 5.10 -7.21
N LEU A 131 -8.16 4.45 -7.75
CA LEU A 131 -8.08 3.09 -8.26
C LEU A 131 -7.10 3.00 -9.44
N LYS A 132 -7.22 3.89 -10.44
CA LYS A 132 -6.30 3.95 -11.59
C LYS A 132 -4.85 4.19 -11.16
N GLN A 133 -4.64 5.04 -10.15
CA GLN A 133 -3.30 5.27 -9.60
C GLN A 133 -2.74 4.00 -8.93
N MET A 134 -3.54 3.32 -8.12
CA MET A 134 -3.13 2.07 -7.47
C MET A 134 -2.84 0.98 -8.49
N GLU A 135 -3.71 0.81 -9.49
CA GLU A 135 -3.50 -0.13 -10.59
C GLU A 135 -2.15 0.10 -11.28
N LYS A 136 -1.83 1.36 -11.63
CA LYS A 136 -0.54 1.71 -12.21
C LYS A 136 0.64 1.32 -11.33
N ILE A 137 0.56 1.58 -10.01
CA ILE A 137 1.62 1.22 -9.06
C ILE A 137 1.79 -0.30 -9.00
N TYR A 138 0.70 -1.05 -8.92
CA TYR A 138 0.75 -2.51 -8.90
C TYR A 138 1.32 -3.09 -10.19
N THR A 139 0.92 -2.59 -11.36
CA THR A 139 1.49 -3.02 -12.65
C THR A 139 3.00 -2.78 -12.70
N GLN A 140 3.46 -1.61 -12.23
CA GLN A 140 4.90 -1.30 -12.16
C GLN A 140 5.65 -2.23 -11.20
N GLN A 141 5.08 -2.52 -10.05
CA GLN A 141 5.68 -3.46 -9.09
C GLN A 141 5.79 -4.87 -9.66
N ILE A 142 4.74 -5.36 -10.33
CA ILE A 142 4.76 -6.68 -11.00
C ILE A 142 5.87 -6.71 -12.04
N GLN A 143 5.95 -5.69 -12.91
CA GLN A 143 7.01 -5.61 -13.92
C GLN A 143 8.42 -5.59 -13.30
N SER A 144 8.63 -4.82 -12.23
CA SER A 144 9.91 -4.79 -11.51
C SER A 144 10.27 -6.17 -10.95
N LYS A 145 9.28 -6.88 -10.37
CA LYS A 145 9.47 -8.21 -9.81
C LYS A 145 9.74 -9.24 -10.90
N ASP A 146 9.09 -9.16 -12.05
CA ASP A 146 9.35 -10.05 -13.18
C ASP A 146 10.77 -9.88 -13.73
N VAL A 147 11.28 -8.65 -13.75
CA VAL A 147 12.68 -8.36 -14.12
C VAL A 147 13.66 -8.95 -13.10
N GLU A 148 13.45 -8.72 -11.80
CA GLU A 148 14.27 -9.30 -10.72
C GLU A 148 14.29 -10.84 -10.79
N LEU A 149 13.11 -11.44 -10.97
CA LEU A 149 12.92 -12.89 -11.08
C LEU A 149 13.65 -13.45 -12.30
N THR A 150 13.57 -12.77 -13.44
CA THR A 150 14.27 -13.18 -14.68
C THR A 150 15.78 -13.10 -14.51
N SER A 151 16.30 -12.04 -13.85
CA SER A 151 17.73 -11.89 -13.53
C SER A 151 18.22 -13.03 -12.64
N MET A 152 17.54 -13.28 -11.52
CA MET A 152 17.92 -14.35 -10.59
C MET A 152 17.84 -15.73 -11.25
N LYS A 153 16.85 -15.99 -12.11
CA LYS A 153 16.81 -17.21 -12.91
C LYS A 153 18.06 -17.34 -13.79
N GLY A 154 18.47 -16.25 -14.43
CA GLY A 154 19.70 -16.18 -15.22
C GLY A 154 20.95 -16.56 -14.40
N GLU A 155 21.13 -15.95 -13.23
CA GLU A 155 22.24 -16.27 -12.32
C GLU A 155 22.23 -17.74 -11.88
N VAL A 156 21.06 -18.28 -11.51
CA VAL A 156 20.92 -19.69 -11.16
C VAL A 156 21.33 -20.59 -12.33
N THR A 157 20.94 -20.27 -13.57
CA THR A 157 21.38 -21.06 -14.73
C THR A 157 22.87 -20.96 -14.99
N SER A 158 23.49 -19.79 -14.80
CA SER A 158 24.94 -19.58 -14.93
C SER A 158 25.71 -20.40 -13.88
N MET A 159 25.31 -20.27 -12.61
CA MET A 159 25.91 -21.02 -11.50
C MET A 159 25.79 -22.53 -11.67
N LYS A 160 24.66 -23.02 -12.20
CA LYS A 160 24.50 -24.44 -12.55
C LYS A 160 25.50 -24.89 -13.61
N LYS A 161 25.77 -24.09 -14.65
CA LYS A 161 26.78 -24.43 -15.67
C LYS A 161 28.18 -24.50 -15.06
N VAL A 162 28.56 -23.50 -14.25
CA VAL A 162 29.86 -23.48 -13.57
C VAL A 162 30.02 -24.69 -12.64
N LEU A 163 28.97 -25.07 -11.91
CA LEU A 163 29.00 -26.27 -11.06
C LEU A 163 29.25 -27.54 -11.86
N GLU A 164 28.57 -27.73 -13.00
CA GLU A 164 28.79 -28.89 -13.87
C GLU A 164 30.20 -28.91 -14.48
N GLU A 165 30.76 -27.75 -14.82
CA GLU A 165 32.16 -27.65 -15.26
C GLU A 165 33.14 -28.06 -14.15
N TYR A 166 32.93 -27.62 -12.91
CA TYR A 166 33.75 -28.02 -11.77
C TYR A 166 33.64 -29.51 -11.47
N LYS A 167 32.43 -30.09 -11.53
CA LYS A 167 32.23 -31.54 -11.37
C LYS A 167 33.00 -32.32 -12.43
N LYS A 168 32.96 -31.88 -13.70
CA LYS A 168 33.73 -32.50 -14.78
C LYS A 168 35.23 -32.43 -14.51
N LYS A 169 35.76 -31.25 -14.18
CA LYS A 169 37.19 -31.07 -13.83
C LYS A 169 37.61 -31.94 -12.65
N PHE A 170 36.76 -32.05 -11.62
CA PHE A 170 37.03 -32.90 -10.47
C PHE A 170 37.11 -34.38 -10.86
N SER A 171 36.17 -34.86 -11.70
CA SER A 171 36.20 -36.23 -12.25
C SER A 171 37.49 -36.49 -13.03
N ASP A 172 37.88 -35.59 -13.93
CA ASP A 172 39.09 -35.73 -14.75
C ASP A 172 40.37 -35.78 -13.88
N ILE A 173 40.44 -34.97 -12.82
CA ILE A 173 41.58 -34.98 -11.88
C ILE A 173 41.58 -36.25 -11.04
N SER A 174 40.41 -36.70 -10.57
CA SER A 174 40.27 -37.93 -9.80
C SER A 174 40.76 -39.14 -10.60
N GLU A 175 40.38 -39.24 -11.88
CA GLU A 175 40.84 -40.30 -12.78
C GLU A 175 42.36 -40.27 -12.97
N LYS A 176 42.95 -39.10 -13.21
CA LYS A 176 44.41 -38.94 -13.31
C LYS A 176 45.13 -39.35 -12.02
N LEU A 177 44.56 -39.01 -10.86
CA LEU A 177 45.11 -39.40 -9.56
C LEU A 177 45.06 -40.91 -9.37
N MET A 178 43.95 -41.56 -9.73
CA MET A 178 43.82 -43.02 -9.68
C MET A 178 44.84 -43.71 -10.58
N GLU A 179 45.02 -43.23 -11.81
CA GLU A 179 46.02 -43.78 -12.73
C GLU A 179 47.45 -43.59 -12.20
N ARG A 180 47.77 -42.41 -11.63
CA ARG A 180 49.07 -42.18 -10.98
C ARG A 180 49.30 -43.09 -9.79
N ASN A 181 48.28 -43.29 -8.94
CA ASN A 181 48.38 -44.21 -7.81
C ASN A 181 48.61 -45.66 -8.28
N ARG A 182 47.94 -46.08 -9.36
CA ARG A 182 48.15 -47.40 -9.98
C ARG A 182 49.57 -47.56 -10.53
N GLN A 183 50.12 -46.54 -11.18
CA GLN A 183 51.51 -46.55 -11.66
C GLN A 183 52.50 -46.58 -10.50
N TYR A 184 52.27 -45.79 -9.45
CA TYR A 184 53.08 -45.79 -8.23
C TYR A 184 53.10 -47.18 -7.59
N GLN A 185 51.95 -47.83 -7.40
CA GLN A 185 51.87 -49.19 -6.86
C GLN A 185 52.64 -50.22 -7.71
N LYS A 186 52.55 -50.12 -9.04
CA LYS A 186 53.35 -50.99 -9.94
C LYS A 186 54.85 -50.78 -9.75
N LEU A 187 55.29 -49.51 -9.70
CA LEU A 187 56.71 -49.17 -9.54
C LEU A 187 57.24 -49.60 -8.17
N GLN A 188 56.45 -49.38 -7.11
CA GLN A 188 56.74 -49.84 -5.75
C GLN A 188 56.92 -51.36 -5.72
N GLY A 189 55.99 -52.12 -6.31
CA GLY A 189 56.08 -53.58 -6.37
C GLY A 189 57.31 -54.08 -7.12
N LEU A 190 57.72 -53.42 -8.20
CA LEU A 190 58.97 -53.71 -8.92
C LEU A 190 60.20 -53.41 -8.08
N TYR A 191 60.22 -52.27 -7.39
CA TYR A 191 61.32 -51.89 -6.50
C TYR A 191 61.49 -52.87 -5.35
N ASP A 192 60.39 -53.24 -4.68
CA ASP A 192 60.41 -54.22 -3.60
C ASP A 192 60.89 -55.60 -4.11
N SER A 193 60.44 -56.03 -5.29
CA SER A 193 60.91 -57.26 -5.93
C SER A 193 62.41 -57.25 -6.21
N LEU A 194 62.95 -56.14 -6.74
CA LEU A 194 64.37 -55.97 -7.00
C LEU A 194 65.17 -55.97 -5.70
N ARG A 195 64.70 -55.26 -4.67
CA ARG A 195 65.29 -55.23 -3.34
C ARG A 195 65.36 -56.62 -2.71
N LEU A 196 64.29 -57.41 -2.76
CA LEU A 196 64.30 -58.79 -2.26
C LEU A 196 65.31 -59.65 -3.02
N ARG A 197 65.35 -59.54 -4.36
CA ARG A 197 66.32 -60.29 -5.18
C ARG A 197 67.77 -59.94 -4.83
N ASN A 198 68.09 -58.66 -4.63
CA ASN A 198 69.42 -58.22 -4.21
C ASN A 198 69.80 -58.76 -2.83
N ILE A 199 68.86 -58.82 -1.88
CA ILE A 199 69.09 -59.46 -0.58
C ILE A 199 69.35 -60.96 -0.74
N THR A 200 68.62 -61.65 -1.62
CA THR A 200 68.85 -63.07 -1.92
C THR A 200 70.22 -63.31 -2.57
N ILE A 201 70.67 -62.44 -3.47
CA ILE A 201 72.00 -62.51 -4.10
C ILE A 201 73.10 -62.22 -3.07
N ALA A 202 72.94 -61.17 -2.25
CA ALA A 202 73.87 -60.85 -1.17
C ALA A 202 74.01 -62.01 -0.16
N ASN A 203 72.92 -62.72 0.11
CA ASN A 203 72.94 -63.91 0.98
C ASN A 203 73.59 -65.15 0.33
N GLN A 204 73.63 -65.25 -1.00
CA GLN A 204 74.38 -66.32 -1.71
C GLN A 204 75.88 -66.02 -1.72
N GLU A 205 76.28 -64.76 -1.69
CA GLU A 205 77.69 -64.33 -1.62
C GLU A 205 78.24 -64.32 -0.19
N SER A 206 77.38 -64.43 0.84
CA SER A 206 77.73 -64.40 2.26
C SER A 206 77.71 -65.79 2.93
N THR A 207 78.33 -66.81 2.33
CA THR A 207 78.63 -68.09 3.03
C THR A 207 79.98 -68.05 3.77
N LEU A 208 80.59 -66.88 4.00
CA LEU A 208 81.76 -66.78 4.89
C LEU A 208 81.70 -65.54 5.79
N GLU A 209 81.33 -65.83 7.03
CA GLU A 209 81.66 -65.18 8.31
C GLU A 209 81.11 -63.79 8.70
N PRO A 210 80.86 -63.56 10.01
CA PRO A 210 80.18 -62.40 10.57
C PRO A 210 81.13 -61.38 11.24
N SER A 211 80.59 -60.19 11.56
CA SER A 211 80.62 -59.56 12.90
C SER A 211 80.85 -58.02 12.93
N MET A 212 80.30 -57.43 14.00
CA MET A 212 80.62 -56.16 14.68
C MET A 212 80.03 -54.81 14.19
N ILE A 213 79.07 -54.32 14.99
CA ILE A 213 78.96 -53.02 15.70
C ILE A 213 79.46 -51.72 15.01
N ALA A 214 78.60 -50.69 14.95
CA ALA A 214 78.97 -49.28 15.20
C ALA A 214 77.74 -48.41 15.58
N GLN A 215 77.95 -47.52 16.55
CA GLN A 215 76.99 -46.53 17.06
C GLN A 215 77.01 -45.20 16.27
N SER A 216 75.90 -44.46 16.43
CA SER A 216 75.74 -42.99 16.49
C SER A 216 75.82 -42.12 15.22
N GLY A 217 74.82 -41.24 15.09
CA GLY A 217 74.82 -40.10 14.17
C GLY A 217 73.48 -39.36 14.14
N VAL A 218 73.35 -38.34 14.98
CA VAL A 218 72.25 -37.36 15.02
C VAL A 218 72.32 -36.44 13.80
N PHE A 219 71.19 -36.25 13.08
CA PHE A 219 70.91 -35.01 12.34
C PHE A 219 69.40 -34.73 12.37
N GLY A 220 69.00 -33.83 13.27
CA GLY A 220 67.68 -33.20 13.26
C GLY A 220 67.78 -31.81 12.64
N PHE A 221 66.93 -31.52 11.66
CA PHE A 221 66.65 -30.17 11.18
C PHE A 221 65.18 -29.83 11.42
N PRO A 222 64.86 -28.56 11.77
CA PRO A 222 63.59 -28.18 12.40
C PRO A 222 62.53 -27.79 11.37
N LEU A 223 61.26 -28.14 11.65
CA LEU A 223 60.11 -27.58 10.93
C LEU A 223 59.41 -26.56 11.84
N GLY A 224 59.65 -25.28 11.57
CA GLY A 224 58.95 -24.17 12.19
C GLY A 224 57.97 -23.51 11.21
N ASN A 225 56.69 -23.45 11.61
CA ASN A 225 55.71 -22.36 11.50
C ASN A 225 55.40 -21.72 10.12
N ASN A 226 54.20 -21.26 9.77
CA ASN A 226 52.85 -21.20 10.35
C ASN A 226 51.93 -20.66 9.22
N SER A 227 50.66 -21.04 9.16
CA SER A 227 49.57 -20.09 8.81
C SER A 227 48.23 -20.58 9.34
N LYS A 228 47.73 -19.80 10.30
CA LYS A 228 46.42 -19.82 10.92
C LYS A 228 45.28 -19.89 9.91
N PHE A 229 44.28 -20.72 10.21
CA PHE A 229 42.88 -20.46 9.84
C PHE A 229 42.00 -20.53 11.10
N PRO A 230 40.99 -19.66 11.26
CA PRO A 230 40.12 -19.65 12.43
C PRO A 230 39.11 -20.80 12.37
N LEU A 231 38.97 -21.52 13.49
CA LEU A 231 37.89 -22.47 13.71
C LEU A 231 36.82 -21.76 14.54
N ASP A 232 35.67 -21.49 13.94
CA ASP A 232 34.51 -20.95 14.64
C ASP A 232 33.43 -22.03 14.75
N SER A 233 33.13 -22.40 16.00
CA SER A 233 31.82 -22.71 16.55
C SER A 233 30.91 -23.74 15.84
N THR A 234 30.89 -24.96 16.36
CA THR A 234 29.76 -25.90 16.25
C THR A 234 28.61 -25.50 17.18
N PRO A 235 27.33 -25.70 16.81
CA PRO A 235 26.28 -25.90 17.78
C PRO A 235 25.93 -27.38 17.96
N VAL A 236 25.51 -27.65 19.19
CA VAL A 236 25.18 -28.94 19.80
C VAL A 236 24.04 -29.67 19.07
N ARG A 237 24.25 -30.97 18.83
CA ARG A 237 23.21 -31.94 18.45
C ARG A 237 22.56 -32.48 19.72
N ASN A 238 21.29 -32.14 19.96
CA ASN A 238 20.46 -32.87 20.92
C ASN A 238 19.43 -33.75 20.17
N ARG A 239 19.24 -34.95 20.70
CA ARG A 239 18.42 -36.06 20.17
C ARG A 239 16.93 -35.88 20.46
N GLY A 240 16.11 -36.47 19.57
CA GLY A 240 14.71 -36.87 19.79
C GLY A 240 13.71 -35.85 19.29
N GLY A 241 12.69 -36.15 18.49
CA GLY A 241 12.08 -37.41 18.05
C GLY A 241 10.60 -37.11 17.77
N GLY A 242 10.03 -37.66 16.70
CA GLY A 242 8.58 -37.75 16.52
C GLY A 242 7.89 -36.57 15.79
N ASP A 243 7.59 -36.81 14.52
CA ASP A 243 6.24 -36.84 13.92
C ASP A 243 5.26 -35.65 14.10
N GLY A 244 4.62 -35.26 12.99
CA GLY A 244 3.26 -34.72 13.01
C GLY A 244 3.05 -33.21 12.90
N ASP A 245 2.67 -32.79 11.69
CA ASP A 245 1.53 -31.90 11.40
C ASP A 245 1.69 -30.37 11.47
N LEU A 246 1.69 -29.77 10.27
CA LEU A 246 1.68 -28.33 10.00
C LEU A 246 0.25 -27.79 10.12
N HIS A 247 -0.06 -27.15 11.25
CA HIS A 247 -1.25 -26.31 11.36
C HIS A 247 -0.94 -24.83 11.08
N PHE A 248 -1.47 -24.41 9.95
CA PHE A 248 -1.60 -23.06 9.42
C PHE A 248 -2.40 -22.16 10.39
N ARG A 249 -1.87 -20.99 10.77
CA ARG A 249 -2.67 -19.78 11.08
C ARG A 249 -1.91 -18.48 10.76
N PRO A 250 -2.53 -17.53 10.05
CA PRO A 250 -1.96 -16.21 9.76
C PRO A 250 -2.15 -15.29 10.98
N PHE A 251 -1.11 -14.59 11.38
CA PHE A 251 -1.21 -13.55 12.41
C PHE A 251 -1.88 -12.30 11.83
N PHE A 252 -3.15 -12.15 12.17
CA PHE A 252 -3.84 -10.86 12.31
C PHE A 252 -3.32 -10.16 13.57
N VAL A 253 -2.77 -8.96 13.46
CA VAL A 253 -2.57 -7.98 14.56
C VAL A 253 -2.61 -6.60 13.88
N GLY A 254 -3.53 -5.67 14.15
CA GLY A 254 -4.12 -5.30 15.43
C GLY A 254 -3.32 -4.14 16.03
N SER A 255 -3.79 -2.91 15.85
CA SER A 255 -3.13 -1.64 16.22
C SER A 255 -2.51 -1.60 17.63
N PRO A 256 -1.38 -0.90 17.82
CA PRO A 256 -1.02 -0.33 19.10
C PRO A 256 -1.50 1.13 19.21
N ARG A 257 -2.16 1.43 20.33
CA ARG A 257 -2.48 2.77 20.81
C ARG A 257 -1.20 3.37 21.41
N ALA A 258 -0.79 4.55 20.97
CA ALA A 258 0.34 5.29 21.53
C ALA A 258 -0.10 6.71 21.98
N PRO A 259 0.55 7.29 23.00
CA PRO A 259 0.12 8.51 23.68
C PRO A 259 0.65 9.80 23.00
N GLU A 260 -0.04 10.91 23.27
CA GLU A 260 0.36 12.30 22.95
C GLU A 260 1.78 12.63 23.43
N PRO A 261 2.52 13.48 22.67
CA PRO A 261 2.61 14.87 23.13
C PRO A 261 2.66 15.95 22.03
N SER A 262 2.20 17.13 22.45
CA SER A 262 2.37 18.48 21.91
C SER A 262 3.66 18.74 21.12
N ASN A 263 3.53 19.26 19.90
CA ASN A 263 3.91 20.65 19.57
C ASN A 263 3.71 20.97 18.08
N SER A 264 3.07 22.12 17.88
CA SER A 264 2.83 22.90 16.68
C SER A 264 3.99 22.92 15.67
N PHE A 265 3.74 22.45 14.44
CA PHE A 265 4.61 22.75 13.30
C PHE A 265 3.79 22.74 11.99
N PHE A 266 3.80 23.87 11.30
CA PHE A 266 3.08 24.25 10.05
C PHE A 266 1.67 24.84 10.17
N SER A 267 1.63 26.12 10.55
CA SER A 267 0.67 27.09 9.99
C SER A 267 1.23 27.63 8.67
N PHE A 268 0.42 27.64 7.61
CA PHE A 268 0.63 28.54 6.49
C PHE A 268 -0.69 29.22 6.10
N ALA A 269 -0.60 30.54 6.06
CA ALA A 269 -1.64 31.51 5.82
C ALA A 269 -2.03 31.58 4.33
N SER A 270 -3.26 32.05 4.09
CA SER A 270 -3.72 32.52 2.78
C SER A 270 -2.87 33.70 2.28
N PRO A 271 -2.68 33.85 0.95
CA PRO A 271 -2.12 35.07 0.40
C PRO A 271 -3.19 36.16 0.28
N SER A 272 -2.99 37.27 0.99
CA SER A 272 -3.45 38.60 0.61
C SER A 272 -2.44 39.21 -0.37
N HIS A 273 -2.92 39.76 -1.48
CA HIS A 273 -2.14 40.66 -2.34
C HIS A 273 -2.85 42.00 -2.39
N GLU A 274 -2.17 43.04 -1.90
CA GLU A 274 -2.57 44.44 -1.99
C GLU A 274 -2.09 45.06 -3.31
N LEU A 275 -2.94 45.95 -3.82
CA LEU A 275 -2.69 47.27 -4.41
C LEU A 275 -1.59 47.45 -5.46
N GLU A 276 -2.04 47.75 -6.68
CA GLU A 276 -1.34 48.66 -7.59
C GLU A 276 -2.08 50.01 -7.61
N GLN A 277 -1.41 51.04 -7.07
CA GLN A 277 -1.81 52.44 -7.13
C GLN A 277 -1.50 52.99 -8.53
N GLN A 278 -2.52 53.48 -9.23
CA GLN A 278 -2.32 54.51 -10.26
C GLN A 278 -3.03 55.81 -9.85
N GLN A 279 -2.18 56.75 -9.48
CA GLN A 279 -2.42 58.13 -9.15
C GLN A 279 -2.69 58.91 -10.44
N ILE A 280 -3.91 59.39 -10.66
CA ILE A 280 -4.16 60.52 -11.57
C ILE A 280 -4.94 61.62 -10.84
N SER A 281 -4.29 62.77 -10.89
CA SER A 281 -4.58 64.07 -10.33
C SER A 281 -5.99 64.64 -10.59
N SER A 282 -6.55 65.18 -9.50
CA SER A 282 -7.37 66.39 -9.35
C SER A 282 -8.04 67.05 -10.58
N ARG A 283 -9.36 67.29 -10.46
CA ARG A 283 -9.92 68.65 -10.38
C ARG A 283 -11.41 68.65 -10.04
N ALA A 284 -11.74 69.35 -8.97
CA ALA A 284 -13.09 69.75 -8.61
C ALA A 284 -13.54 70.94 -9.48
N PHE A 285 -14.78 70.91 -9.96
CA PHE A 285 -15.52 72.11 -10.35
C PHE A 285 -16.90 72.06 -9.71
N LYS A 286 -17.09 72.91 -8.69
CA LYS A 286 -18.40 73.42 -8.29
C LYS A 286 -18.80 74.48 -9.32
N VAL A 287 -19.99 74.37 -9.89
CA VAL A 287 -20.67 75.50 -10.53
C VAL A 287 -22.09 75.63 -9.97
N LYS A 288 -22.48 76.89 -9.88
CA LYS A 288 -23.47 77.54 -9.04
C LYS A 288 -24.81 77.63 -9.79
N ARG A 289 -25.91 77.78 -9.04
CA ARG A 289 -27.28 78.10 -9.47
C ARG A 289 -27.36 79.09 -10.63
N ILE A 290 -28.31 78.85 -11.53
CA ILE A 290 -29.40 79.78 -11.88
C ILE A 290 -30.70 79.01 -11.63
#